data_AF-A0A3M1H8G2-F1
#
_entry.id   AF-A0A3M1H8G2-F1
#
_cell.length_a   1.000
_cell.length_b   1.000
_cell.length_c   1.000
_cell.angle_alpha   90.00
_cell.angle_beta   90.00
_cell.angle_gamma   90.00
#
_symmetry.space_group_name_H-M   'P 1'
#
loop_
_entity.id
_entity.type
_entity.pdbx_description
1 polymer ?
#
loop_
_entity_poly.entity_id
_entity_poly.type
_entity_poly.pdbx_seq_one_letter_code
_entity_poly.pdbx_strand_id
1 'polypeptide(L)'
;MTKALIILGCAPQKDSTPSLRLASRIELGKKLFKEETFDRVIFSGGPNKTPIPESTIMRALCPEMGGIEEDKSMNTYENIKNCIPLVKGCDEVHIVTSSFHVPRVKRIAKDMINARIVVHGAANHMTGLQELIATFKEKRKLRYYEKTHR
;
A
#
# COMPACT_ATOMS: atom_id res chain seq x y z
N MET A 1 20.73 -4.57 -8.66
CA MET A 1 19.98 -3.95 -7.55
C MET A 1 18.56 -4.51 -7.62
N THR A 2 18.15 -5.30 -6.64
CA THR A 2 16.86 -5.98 -6.64
C THR A 2 15.77 -5.05 -6.10
N LYS A 3 14.69 -4.88 -6.85
CA LYS A 3 13.59 -3.97 -6.54
C LYS A 3 12.27 -4.70 -6.30
N ALA A 4 11.51 -4.25 -5.31
CA ALA A 4 10.14 -4.68 -5.10
C ALA A 4 9.15 -3.52 -5.21
N LEU A 5 7.97 -3.79 -5.76
CA LEU A 5 6.82 -2.90 -5.77
C LEU A 5 5.73 -3.49 -4.88
N ILE A 6 5.33 -2.77 -3.84
CA ILE A 6 4.20 -3.11 -2.98
C ILE A 6 3.06 -2.13 -3.26
N ILE A 7 1.88 -2.64 -3.57
CA ILE A 7 0.65 -1.84 -3.70
C ILE A 7 -0.25 -2.16 -2.50
N LEU A 8 -0.45 -1.17 -1.62
CA LEU A 8 -1.27 -1.34 -0.43
C LEU A 8 -2.75 -1.20 -0.75
N GLY A 9 -3.54 -2.10 -0.19
CA GLY A 9 -4.98 -2.16 -0.33
C GLY A 9 -5.72 -1.03 0.38
N CYS A 10 -6.94 -0.78 -0.10
CA CYS A 10 -7.89 0.18 0.43
C CYS A 10 -9.29 -0.38 0.23
N ALA A 11 -10.14 -0.21 1.24
CA ALA A 11 -11.48 -0.79 1.24
C ALA A 11 -12.19 -0.62 -0.11
N PRO A 12 -12.63 -1.73 -0.75
CA PRO A 12 -13.41 -1.69 -1.97
C PRO A 12 -14.84 -1.22 -1.69
N GLN A 13 -15.64 -1.17 -2.73
CA GLN A 13 -17.09 -1.05 -2.62
C GLN A 13 -17.69 -2.37 -2.12
N LYS A 14 -18.97 -2.35 -1.70
CA LYS A 14 -19.64 -3.55 -1.14
C LYS A 14 -19.81 -4.69 -2.15
N ASP A 15 -19.82 -4.37 -3.43
CA ASP A 15 -19.89 -5.32 -4.55
C ASP A 15 -18.50 -5.82 -4.99
N SER A 16 -17.46 -5.56 -4.21
CA SER A 16 -16.05 -5.90 -4.51
C SER A 16 -15.45 -5.16 -5.72
N THR A 17 -16.13 -4.15 -6.25
CA THR A 17 -15.51 -3.23 -7.21
C THR A 17 -14.49 -2.32 -6.51
N PRO A 18 -13.42 -1.91 -7.18
CA PRO A 18 -12.43 -1.04 -6.57
C PRO A 18 -13.05 0.31 -6.21
N SER A 19 -12.81 0.78 -4.98
CA SER A 19 -13.09 2.17 -4.65
C SER A 19 -12.18 3.10 -5.45
N LEU A 20 -12.57 4.38 -5.61
CA LEU A 20 -11.72 5.36 -6.31
C LEU A 20 -10.28 5.38 -5.78
N ARG A 21 -10.09 5.29 -4.46
CA ARG A 21 -8.76 5.24 -3.86
C ARG A 21 -8.00 3.95 -4.17
N LEU A 22 -8.69 2.81 -4.22
CA LEU A 22 -8.06 1.55 -4.62
C LEU A 22 -7.64 1.61 -6.10
N ALA A 23 -8.52 2.15 -6.96
CA ALA A 23 -8.25 2.37 -8.37
C ALA A 23 -7.03 3.29 -8.59
N SER A 24 -6.94 4.44 -7.90
CA SER A 24 -5.79 5.34 -8.05
C SER A 24 -4.46 4.69 -7.65
N ARG A 25 -4.48 3.80 -6.64
CA ARG A 25 -3.29 3.06 -6.22
C ARG A 25 -2.88 2.02 -7.25
N ILE A 26 -3.87 1.31 -7.82
CA ILE A 26 -3.66 0.37 -8.92
C ILE A 26 -3.05 1.10 -10.13
N GLU A 27 -3.62 2.24 -10.53
CA GLU A 27 -3.15 3.03 -11.67
C GLU A 27 -1.71 3.54 -11.46
N LEU A 28 -1.41 4.05 -10.26
CA LEU A 28 -0.05 4.47 -9.94
C LEU A 28 0.93 3.28 -9.92
N GLY A 29 0.52 2.13 -9.38
CA GLY A 29 1.31 0.90 -9.43
C GLY A 29 1.60 0.44 -10.85
N LYS A 30 0.59 0.42 -11.72
CA LYS A 30 0.72 0.13 -13.15
C LYS A 30 1.67 1.09 -13.87
N LYS A 31 1.58 2.38 -13.54
CA LYS A 31 2.47 3.40 -14.10
C LYS A 31 3.93 3.11 -13.72
N LEU A 32 4.20 2.92 -12.44
CA LEU A 32 5.55 2.61 -11.95
C LEU A 32 6.09 1.32 -12.57
N PHE A 33 5.27 0.28 -12.66
CA PHE A 33 5.66 -1.00 -13.27
C PHE A 33 6.05 -0.88 -14.74
N LYS A 34 5.51 0.10 -15.47
CA LYS A 34 5.88 0.38 -16.87
C LYS A 34 7.14 1.24 -16.99
N GLU A 35 7.38 2.10 -16.00
CA GLU A 35 8.50 3.05 -15.99
C GLU A 35 9.80 2.43 -15.45
N GLU A 36 9.70 1.41 -14.61
CA GLU A 36 10.83 0.75 -13.96
C GLU A 36 10.69 -0.77 -13.94
N THR A 37 11.82 -1.49 -13.91
CA THR A 37 11.83 -2.94 -13.73
C THR A 37 11.76 -3.29 -12.24
N PHE A 38 10.81 -4.14 -11.87
CA PHE A 38 10.68 -4.71 -10.53
C PHE A 38 10.86 -6.23 -10.58
N ASP A 39 11.70 -6.77 -9.70
CA ASP A 39 11.89 -8.22 -9.55
C ASP A 39 10.72 -8.88 -8.81
N ARG A 40 10.00 -8.09 -7.98
CA ARG A 40 8.84 -8.56 -7.22
C ARG A 40 7.73 -7.52 -7.24
N VAL A 41 6.52 -7.96 -7.50
CA VAL A 41 5.29 -7.18 -7.32
C VAL A 41 4.47 -7.85 -6.24
N ILE A 42 3.99 -7.06 -5.28
CA ILE A 42 3.21 -7.52 -4.14
C ILE A 42 1.93 -6.68 -4.06
N PHE A 43 0.79 -7.36 -4.00
CA PHE A 43 -0.50 -6.77 -3.68
C PHE A 43 -0.83 -7.13 -2.24
N SER A 44 -0.97 -6.15 -1.35
CA SER A 44 -1.20 -6.38 0.08
C SER A 44 -2.52 -5.81 0.53
N GLY A 45 -3.36 -6.65 1.12
CA GLY A 45 -4.65 -6.27 1.69
C GLY A 45 -5.60 -7.45 1.76
N GLY A 46 -6.23 -7.63 2.92
CA GLY A 46 -7.16 -8.71 3.22
C GLY A 46 -8.63 -8.38 2.96
N PRO A 47 -9.56 -9.23 3.43
CA PRO A 47 -10.99 -9.09 3.18
C PRO A 47 -11.58 -7.96 4.02
N ASN A 48 -11.69 -6.77 3.42
CA ASN A 48 -12.19 -5.57 4.06
C ASN A 48 -13.50 -5.14 3.40
N LYS A 49 -14.59 -5.02 4.17
CA LYS A 49 -15.98 -4.78 3.70
C LYS A 49 -16.58 -5.85 2.79
N THR A 50 -15.77 -6.69 2.19
CA THR A 50 -16.15 -7.77 1.26
C THR A 50 -15.39 -9.05 1.62
N PRO A 51 -15.94 -10.23 1.30
CA PRO A 51 -15.23 -11.50 1.53
C PRO A 51 -14.01 -11.67 0.61
N ILE A 52 -13.95 -10.96 -0.52
CA ILE A 52 -12.81 -11.00 -1.44
C ILE A 52 -11.70 -10.11 -0.88
N PRO A 53 -10.46 -10.62 -0.73
CA PRO A 53 -9.32 -9.81 -0.33
C PRO A 53 -9.02 -8.66 -1.30
N GLU A 54 -8.61 -7.52 -0.75
CA GLU A 54 -8.16 -6.37 -1.55
C GLU A 54 -7.01 -6.75 -2.50
N SER A 55 -6.09 -7.60 -2.06
CA SER A 55 -4.97 -8.12 -2.87
C SER A 55 -5.44 -8.88 -4.11
N THR A 56 -6.44 -9.76 -3.96
CA THR A 56 -7.05 -10.52 -5.06
C THR A 56 -7.73 -9.59 -6.07
N ILE A 57 -8.47 -8.58 -5.59
CA ILE A 57 -9.08 -7.56 -6.45
C ILE A 57 -8.01 -6.82 -7.26
N MET A 58 -6.93 -6.37 -6.59
CA MET A 58 -5.84 -5.65 -7.26
C MET A 58 -5.12 -6.50 -8.32
N ARG A 59 -4.82 -7.76 -8.01
CA ARG A 59 -4.16 -8.68 -8.96
C ARG A 59 -5.04 -8.98 -10.17
N ALA A 60 -6.34 -9.23 -9.95
CA ALA A 60 -7.28 -9.51 -11.03
C ALA A 60 -7.40 -8.33 -12.02
N LEU A 61 -7.23 -7.10 -11.55
CA LEU A 61 -7.26 -5.90 -12.38
C LEU A 61 -5.93 -5.62 -13.11
N CYS A 62 -4.83 -6.29 -12.75
CA CYS A 62 -3.48 -6.06 -13.29
C CYS A 62 -2.75 -7.39 -13.60
N PRO A 63 -3.35 -8.32 -14.36
CA PRO A 63 -2.78 -9.64 -14.59
C PRO A 63 -1.39 -9.58 -15.24
N GLU A 64 -1.12 -8.55 -16.04
CA GLU A 64 0.14 -8.32 -16.74
C GLU A 64 1.32 -8.06 -15.80
N MET A 65 1.06 -7.55 -14.59
CA MET A 65 2.11 -7.29 -13.60
C MET A 65 2.57 -8.58 -12.90
N GLY A 66 1.80 -9.67 -13.03
CA GLY A 66 1.94 -10.83 -12.17
C GLY A 66 1.88 -10.42 -10.70
N GLY A 67 2.59 -11.15 -9.83
CA GLY A 67 2.81 -10.72 -8.46
C GLY A 67 2.20 -11.63 -7.39
N ILE A 68 2.67 -11.40 -6.17
CA ILE A 68 2.34 -12.16 -4.97
C ILE A 68 1.17 -11.46 -4.26
N GLU A 69 0.17 -12.25 -3.85
CA GLU A 69 -0.92 -11.79 -3.01
C GLU A 69 -0.54 -11.94 -1.53
N GLU A 70 -0.68 -10.87 -0.76
CA GLU A 70 -0.71 -10.88 0.68
C GLU A 70 -2.14 -10.52 1.12
N ASP A 71 -2.90 -11.52 1.56
CA ASP A 71 -4.36 -11.49 1.70
C ASP A 71 -4.85 -11.40 3.14
N LYS A 72 -3.96 -11.12 4.10
CA LYS A 72 -4.29 -11.16 5.54
C LYS A 72 -4.37 -9.79 6.19
N SER A 73 -3.76 -8.77 5.60
CA SER A 73 -3.63 -7.46 6.23
C SER A 73 -4.93 -6.68 6.31
N MET A 74 -5.29 -6.22 7.51
CA MET A 74 -6.52 -5.47 7.77
C MET A 74 -6.28 -3.98 7.99
N ASN A 75 -5.01 -3.57 8.08
CA ASN A 75 -4.63 -2.17 8.26
C ASN A 75 -3.23 -1.88 7.68
N THR A 76 -2.86 -0.59 7.66
CA THR A 76 -1.58 -0.16 7.07
C THR A 76 -0.34 -0.73 7.74
N TYR A 77 -0.38 -0.95 9.06
CA TYR A 77 0.76 -1.54 9.76
C TYR A 77 0.92 -3.01 9.36
N GLU A 78 -0.17 -3.76 9.35
CA GLU A 78 -0.19 -5.15 8.88
C GLU A 78 0.25 -5.28 7.43
N ASN A 79 -0.22 -4.39 6.53
CA ASN A 79 0.21 -4.43 5.12
C ASN A 79 1.75 -4.39 5.02
N ILE A 80 2.40 -3.50 5.77
CA ILE A 80 3.87 -3.38 5.74
C ILE A 80 4.50 -4.59 6.41
N LYS A 81 4.01 -4.98 7.59
CA LYS A 81 4.54 -6.10 8.39
C LYS A 81 4.51 -7.41 7.62
N ASN A 82 3.39 -7.71 6.98
CA ASN A 82 3.18 -8.98 6.27
C ASN A 82 3.96 -9.03 4.95
N CYS A 83 4.31 -7.87 4.37
CA CYS A 83 5.19 -7.81 3.19
C CYS A 83 6.68 -8.02 3.50
N ILE A 84 7.15 -7.89 4.75
CA ILE A 84 8.57 -8.05 5.13
C ILE A 84 9.19 -9.33 4.58
N PRO A 85 8.62 -10.54 4.80
CA PRO A 85 9.20 -11.76 4.25
C PRO A 85 9.21 -11.78 2.71
N LEU A 86 8.25 -11.10 2.06
CA LEU A 86 8.09 -11.08 0.60
C LEU A 86 9.12 -10.17 -0.09
N VAL A 87 9.62 -9.15 0.62
CA VAL A 87 10.66 -8.24 0.11
C VAL A 87 12.05 -8.52 0.69
N LYS A 88 12.22 -9.63 1.41
CA LYS A 88 13.53 -10.02 1.97
C LYS A 88 14.57 -10.15 0.85
N GLY A 89 15.70 -9.47 1.01
CA GLY A 89 16.79 -9.45 0.03
C GLY A 89 16.62 -8.46 -1.12
N CYS A 90 15.55 -7.65 -1.14
CA CYS A 90 15.45 -6.51 -2.05
C CYS A 90 16.30 -5.34 -1.53
N ASP A 91 17.02 -4.68 -2.44
CA ASP A 91 17.82 -3.49 -2.13
C ASP A 91 16.94 -2.24 -2.03
N GLU A 92 15.85 -2.19 -2.79
CA GLU A 92 14.91 -1.06 -2.84
C GLU A 92 13.45 -1.55 -2.89
N VAL A 93 12.59 -0.89 -2.13
CA VAL A 93 11.16 -1.21 -2.02
C VAL A 93 10.33 0.04 -2.28
N HIS A 94 9.54 0.00 -3.35
CA HIS A 94 8.57 1.01 -3.72
C HIS A 94 7.23 0.65 -3.10
N ILE A 95 6.60 1.58 -2.38
CA ILE A 95 5.32 1.35 -1.70
C ILE A 95 4.29 2.35 -2.21
N VAL A 96 3.20 1.86 -2.80
CA VAL A 96 2.08 2.68 -3.28
C VAL A 96 0.97 2.72 -2.24
N THR A 97 0.56 3.92 -1.84
CA THR A 97 -0.54 4.18 -0.90
C THR A 97 -1.26 5.47 -1.26
N SER A 98 -2.31 5.86 -0.54
CA SER A 98 -2.93 7.18 -0.72
C SER A 98 -2.02 8.29 -0.17
N SER A 99 -2.00 9.47 -0.80
CA SER A 99 -1.01 10.51 -0.48
C SER A 99 -1.00 10.95 0.99
N PHE A 100 -2.16 11.02 1.66
CA PHE A 100 -2.25 11.37 3.08
C PHE A 100 -1.68 10.29 4.03
N HIS A 101 -1.47 9.04 3.56
CA HIS A 101 -0.83 7.97 4.32
C HIS A 101 0.70 7.95 4.22
N VAL A 102 1.27 8.67 3.24
CA VAL A 102 2.71 8.60 2.93
C VAL A 102 3.61 8.80 4.15
N PRO A 103 3.40 9.80 5.03
CA PRO A 103 4.28 9.99 6.19
C PRO A 103 4.29 8.79 7.13
N ARG A 104 3.12 8.18 7.38
CA ARG A 104 2.99 7.02 8.26
C ARG A 104 3.60 5.78 7.64
N VAL A 105 3.29 5.49 6.37
CA VAL A 105 3.85 4.35 5.65
C VAL A 105 5.37 4.43 5.60
N LYS A 106 5.91 5.61 5.28
CA LYS A 106 7.36 5.83 5.23
C LYS A 106 8.04 5.59 6.56
N ARG A 107 7.43 6.03 7.68
CA ARG A 107 7.96 5.76 9.03
C ARG A 107 7.98 4.26 9.32
N ILE A 108 6.82 3.60 9.24
CA ILE A 108 6.69 2.18 9.57
C ILE A 108 7.62 1.32 8.71
N ALA A 109 7.63 1.56 7.39
CA ALA A 109 8.48 0.80 6.47
C ALA A 109 9.98 0.99 6.76
N LYS A 110 10.42 2.19 7.12
CA LYS A 110 11.83 2.43 7.51
C LYS A 110 12.25 1.69 8.77
N ASP A 111 11.33 1.52 9.72
CA ASP A 111 11.63 0.82 10.97
C ASP A 111 11.65 -0.71 10.78
N MET A 112 10.89 -1.23 9.80
CA MET A 112 10.61 -2.66 9.66
C MET A 112 11.31 -3.35 8.47
N ILE A 113 11.62 -2.60 7.41
CA ILE A 113 12.17 -3.16 6.16
C ILE A 113 13.61 -2.68 6.01
N ASN A 114 14.55 -3.63 5.97
CA ASN A 114 15.96 -3.38 5.72
C ASN A 114 16.25 -3.24 4.22
N ALA A 115 15.76 -2.16 3.62
CA ALA A 115 15.98 -1.79 2.22
C ALA A 115 15.85 -0.28 2.04
N ARG A 116 16.26 0.26 0.88
CA ARG A 116 15.94 1.64 0.50
C ARG A 116 14.43 1.76 0.29
N ILE A 117 13.76 2.62 1.05
CA ILE A 117 12.30 2.80 0.98
C ILE A 117 11.93 4.03 0.15
N VAL A 118 11.13 3.82 -0.89
CA VAL A 118 10.49 4.87 -1.69
C VAL A 118 8.98 4.74 -1.55
N VAL A 119 8.28 5.81 -1.16
CA VAL A 119 6.82 5.76 -0.94
C VAL A 119 6.13 6.73 -1.89
N HIS A 120 5.15 6.21 -2.62
CA HIS A 120 4.40 6.90 -3.66
C HIS A 120 2.97 7.14 -3.20
N GLY A 121 2.51 8.40 -3.33
CA GLY A 121 1.17 8.83 -2.93
C GLY A 121 0.22 8.92 -4.12
N ALA A 122 -0.75 8.02 -4.19
CA ALA A 122 -1.85 8.06 -5.15
C ALA A 122 -2.89 9.13 -4.79
N ALA A 123 -3.63 9.57 -5.81
CA ALA A 123 -4.72 10.53 -5.68
C ALA A 123 -5.80 10.03 -4.70
N ASN A 124 -6.45 10.98 -4.03
CA ASN A 124 -7.36 10.68 -2.91
C ASN A 124 -8.84 10.73 -3.29
N HIS A 125 -9.20 11.49 -4.34
CA HIS A 125 -10.57 11.76 -4.76
C HIS A 125 -11.47 12.20 -3.58
N MET A 126 -10.95 13.12 -2.76
CA MET A 126 -11.63 13.71 -1.59
C MET A 126 -11.79 15.21 -1.79
N THR A 127 -12.76 15.82 -1.10
CA THR A 127 -12.82 17.28 -0.98
C THR A 127 -11.73 17.79 -0.05
N GLY A 128 -11.37 19.08 -0.14
CA GLY A 128 -10.31 19.67 0.69
C GLY A 128 -10.53 19.48 2.20
N LEU A 129 -11.77 19.61 2.68
CA LEU A 129 -12.11 19.36 4.09
C LEU A 129 -11.92 17.88 4.49
N GLN A 130 -12.36 16.96 3.63
CA GLN A 130 -12.20 15.52 3.87
C GLN A 130 -10.72 15.14 3.92
N GLU A 131 -9.91 15.69 3.02
CA GLU A 131 -8.47 15.47 2.97
C GLU A 131 -7.75 16.02 4.21
N LEU A 132 -8.15 17.21 4.67
CA LEU A 132 -7.63 17.80 5.90
C LEU A 132 -7.93 16.90 7.10
N ILE A 133 -9.18 16.44 7.25
CA ILE A 133 -9.60 15.54 8.33
C ILE A 133 -8.83 14.22 8.26
N ALA A 134 -8.68 13.63 7.07
CA ALA A 134 -7.93 12.39 6.87
C ALA A 134 -6.45 12.56 7.29
N THR A 135 -5.83 13.66 6.87
CA THR A 135 -4.45 14.00 7.23
C THR A 135 -4.26 14.17 8.74
N PHE A 136 -5.21 14.82 9.43
CA PHE A 136 -5.16 14.94 10.90
C PHE A 136 -5.31 13.58 11.60
N LYS A 137 -6.22 12.72 11.14
CA LYS A 137 -6.38 11.35 11.65
C LYS A 137 -5.09 10.55 11.47
N GLU A 138 -4.44 10.68 10.32
CA GLU A 138 -3.17 10.01 10.05
C GLU A 138 -2.02 10.51 10.92
N LYS A 139 -1.90 11.83 11.14
CA LYS A 139 -0.92 12.39 12.09
C LYS A 139 -1.11 11.85 13.50
N ARG A 140 -2.36 11.67 13.96
CA ARG A 140 -2.64 11.05 15.27
C ARG A 140 -2.17 9.60 15.32
N LYS A 141 -2.46 8.80 14.28
CA LYS A 141 -2.04 7.40 14.21
C LYS A 141 -0.52 7.25 14.11
N LEU A 142 0.16 8.13 13.36
CA LEU A 142 1.62 8.18 13.31
C LEU A 142 2.20 8.48 14.70
N ARG A 143 1.70 9.50 15.40
CA ARG A 143 2.15 9.80 16.78
C ARG A 143 1.92 8.64 17.74
N TYR A 144 0.80 7.93 17.59
CA TYR A 144 0.53 6.74 18.39
C TYR A 144 1.55 5.63 18.12
N TYR A 145 1.84 5.36 16.84
CA TYR A 145 2.87 4.40 16.45
C TYR A 145 4.25 4.78 17.01
N GLU A 146 4.68 6.04 16.87
CA GLU A 146 5.97 6.53 17.37
C GLU A 146 6.11 6.46 18.90
N LYS A 147 5.00 6.47 19.65
CA LYS A 147 5.03 6.31 21.11
C LYS A 147 5.09 4.85 21.54
N THR A 148 4.63 3.93 20.71
CA THR A 148 4.46 2.50 21.07
C THR A 148 5.58 1.62 20.52
N HIS A 149 6.34 2.10 19.55
CA HIS A 149 7.41 1.36 18.86
C HIS A 149 8.77 2.08 18.94
N ARG A 150 8.94 2.90 19.99
CA ARG A 150 10.22 3.52 20.37
C ARG A 150 10.91 2.72 21.45
#